data_AF-A0A931LPD5-F1
#
_entry.id   AF-A0A931LPD5-F1
#
_cell.length_a   1.000
_cell.length_b   1.000
_cell.length_c   1.000
_cell.angle_alpha   90.00
_cell.angle_beta   90.00
_cell.angle_gamma   90.00
#
_symmetry.space_group_name_H-M   'P 1'
#
loop_
_entity.id
_entity.type
_entity.pdbx_description
1 polymer ?
#
loop_
_entity_poly.entity_id
_entity_poly.type
_entity_poly.pdbx_seq_one_letter_code
_entity_poly.pdbx_strand_id
1 'polypeptide(L)'
;MNHKALWIVGVVVVAALIGGGLLFSQLSRSNGNSAQASNAQATGGTPSLQIEATDLDLGTLSVSEERAKEIKLTNSGTGPLQISKVNTSCMCTFAQLVIDGKESPEFNMTMHMSAQEINWVSTLQPKQSATLRAIYRPKLMPVKGRVDREIQFNTNDPTHPQVKVYLKAIVQN
;
A
#
# COMPACT_ATOMS: atom_id res chain seq x y z
N MET A 1 66.20 52.09 12.04
CA MET A 1 65.71 52.43 10.69
C MET A 1 65.15 51.15 10.10
N ASN A 2 63.88 50.89 9.81
CA ASN A 2 62.65 51.67 9.73
C ASN A 2 61.48 50.73 10.09
N HIS A 3 60.62 51.23 10.97
CA HIS A 3 59.22 50.93 11.34
C HIS A 3 58.54 49.74 10.61
N LYS A 4 58.18 48.64 11.28
CA LYS A 4 57.05 48.43 12.24
C LYS A 4 55.69 48.48 11.52
N ALA A 5 54.67 47.64 11.79
CA ALA A 5 54.39 46.70 12.88
C ALA A 5 53.12 45.91 12.48
N LEU A 6 53.02 44.62 12.83
CA LEU A 6 52.15 44.05 13.88
C LEU A 6 50.62 44.14 13.62
N TRP A 7 49.94 43.04 13.31
CA TRP A 7 49.40 41.96 14.20
C TRP A 7 48.02 42.28 14.83
N ILE A 8 46.99 41.63 14.27
CA ILE A 8 46.03 40.69 14.90
C ILE A 8 45.38 41.04 16.27
N VAL A 9 44.03 41.10 16.21
CA VAL A 9 42.98 40.71 17.20
C VAL A 9 42.45 41.73 18.22
N GLY A 10 41.16 42.07 18.05
CA GLY A 10 40.10 41.72 19.01
C GLY A 10 39.42 42.85 19.81
N VAL A 11 38.08 42.69 19.97
CA VAL A 11 37.22 43.17 21.10
C VAL A 11 36.61 44.60 20.89
N VAL A 12 35.31 44.75 20.52
CA VAL A 12 34.09 44.88 21.39
C VAL A 12 33.97 46.31 21.98
N VAL A 13 32.87 47.06 22.10
CA VAL A 13 31.40 46.98 21.87
C VAL A 13 30.81 48.33 22.38
N VAL A 14 29.70 48.79 21.79
CA VAL A 14 28.61 49.63 22.35
C VAL A 14 28.78 51.14 22.64
N ALA A 15 27.83 51.91 22.05
CA ALA A 15 27.02 53.05 22.56
C ALA A 15 26.87 54.10 21.43
N ALA A 16 25.73 54.68 21.05
CA ALA A 16 24.37 54.82 21.59
C ALA A 16 23.46 55.18 20.38
N LEU A 17 22.26 54.63 20.18
CA LEU A 17 20.99 54.92 20.85
C LEU A 17 20.57 56.41 20.90
N ILE A 18 19.44 56.67 20.22
CA ILE A 18 18.35 57.63 20.50
C ILE A 18 18.36 58.95 19.71
N GLY A 19 17.35 59.12 18.85
CA GLY A 19 16.94 60.44 18.36
C GLY A 19 15.90 60.49 17.23
N GLY A 20 14.64 60.16 17.53
CA GLY A 20 13.45 60.65 16.80
C GLY A 20 13.06 59.90 15.50
N GLY A 21 11.80 59.63 15.19
CA GLY A 21 10.54 59.98 15.81
C GLY A 21 9.39 59.34 15.03
N LEU A 22 8.32 59.00 15.77
CA LEU A 22 6.90 58.96 15.44
C LEU A 22 6.43 58.83 13.96
N LEU A 23 5.41 57.97 13.79
CA LEU A 23 4.42 57.88 12.70
C LEU A 23 4.77 56.93 11.54
N PHE A 24 4.22 55.71 11.56
CA PHE A 24 3.38 55.19 10.47
C PHE A 24 2.71 53.88 10.92
N SER A 25 1.51 54.07 11.47
CA SER A 25 0.47 53.05 11.58
C SER A 25 0.13 52.46 10.22
N GLN A 26 -0.15 51.15 10.20
CA GLN A 26 -1.02 50.46 9.25
C GLN A 26 -0.65 50.59 7.76
N LEU A 27 -0.02 49.54 7.21
CA LEU A 27 -0.27 49.13 5.83
C LEU A 27 -0.20 47.62 5.72
N SER A 28 -1.40 47.04 5.68
CA SER A 28 -1.75 45.73 5.19
C SER A 28 -0.90 45.30 3.99
N ARG A 29 -0.25 44.14 4.09
CA ARG A 29 -0.11 43.23 2.97
C ARG A 29 -0.53 41.85 3.46
N SER A 30 -1.80 41.55 3.22
CA SER A 30 -2.29 40.19 3.06
C SER A 30 -1.34 39.49 2.08
N ASN A 31 -0.38 38.75 2.62
CA ASN A 31 0.51 37.93 1.84
C ASN A 31 -0.29 36.70 1.41
N GLY A 32 -1.08 36.92 0.34
CA GLY A 32 -1.68 35.87 -0.44
C GLY A 32 -0.56 34.97 -0.93
N ASN A 33 -0.42 33.84 -0.26
CA ASN A 33 0.00 32.58 -0.86
C ASN A 33 -0.89 31.53 -0.25
N SER A 34 -2.19 31.63 -0.58
CA SER A 34 -2.98 30.43 -0.81
C SER A 34 -2.26 29.68 -1.93
N ALA A 35 -1.27 28.87 -1.53
CA ALA A 35 -0.85 27.72 -2.30
C ALA A 35 -2.07 26.81 -2.33
N GLN A 36 -3.01 27.19 -3.20
CA GLN A 36 -4.00 26.33 -3.78
C GLN A 36 -3.17 25.22 -4.39
N ALA A 37 -2.99 24.15 -3.62
CA ALA A 37 -2.63 22.87 -4.14
C ALA A 37 -3.67 22.62 -5.24
N SER A 38 -3.26 22.88 -6.47
CA SER A 38 -3.85 22.27 -7.63
C SER A 38 -3.71 20.78 -7.38
N ASN A 39 -4.74 20.21 -6.72
CA ASN A 39 -5.18 18.89 -7.05
C ASN A 39 -5.41 18.95 -8.56
N ALA A 40 -4.35 18.66 -9.31
CA ALA A 40 -4.46 18.10 -10.63
C ALA A 40 -5.29 16.83 -10.39
N GLN A 41 -6.61 16.99 -10.44
CA GLN A 41 -7.55 15.92 -10.46
C GLN A 41 -7.09 15.07 -11.63
N ALA A 42 -6.48 13.94 -11.32
CA ALA A 42 -5.99 13.03 -12.32
C ALA A 42 -7.13 12.82 -13.31
N THR A 43 -6.89 13.16 -14.57
CA THR A 43 -7.70 12.73 -15.72
C THR A 43 -7.51 11.22 -15.90
N GLY A 44 -7.66 10.45 -14.83
CA GLY A 44 -7.56 9.01 -14.78
C GLY A 44 -8.94 8.50 -14.40
N GLY A 45 -9.51 7.64 -15.24
CA GLY A 45 -10.88 7.17 -15.08
C GLY A 45 -11.17 6.46 -13.75
N THR A 46 -12.35 5.89 -13.63
CA THR A 46 -12.76 5.21 -12.40
C THR A 46 -12.19 3.78 -12.39
N PRO A 47 -11.43 3.37 -11.36
CA PRO A 47 -11.04 1.96 -11.21
C PRO A 47 -12.29 1.12 -10.92
N SER A 48 -12.34 -0.09 -11.47
CA SER A 48 -13.41 -1.04 -11.16
C SER A 48 -12.84 -2.45 -11.18
N LEU A 49 -12.94 -3.16 -10.06
CA LEU A 49 -12.56 -4.55 -9.95
C LEU A 49 -13.71 -5.43 -10.41
N GLN A 50 -13.42 -6.31 -11.35
CA GLN A 50 -14.21 -7.50 -11.63
C GLN A 50 -13.46 -8.73 -11.11
N ILE A 51 -14.10 -9.50 -10.25
CA ILE A 51 -13.56 -10.75 -9.69
C ILE A 51 -14.38 -11.94 -10.20
N GLU A 52 -13.71 -13.01 -10.61
CA GLU A 52 -14.35 -14.20 -11.17
C GLU A 52 -15.20 -14.96 -10.14
N ALA A 53 -14.67 -15.17 -8.93
CA ALA A 53 -15.38 -15.83 -7.84
C ALA A 53 -14.81 -15.39 -6.48
N THR A 54 -15.66 -15.32 -5.46
CA THR A 54 -15.25 -15.07 -4.07
C THR A 54 -15.31 -16.33 -3.21
N ASP A 55 -15.90 -17.42 -3.71
CA ASP A 55 -16.09 -18.66 -2.97
C ASP A 55 -15.43 -19.81 -3.71
N LEU A 56 -14.32 -20.29 -3.15
CA LEU A 56 -13.45 -21.28 -3.77
C LEU A 56 -13.59 -22.60 -3.03
N ASP A 57 -14.33 -23.53 -3.61
CA ASP A 57 -14.30 -24.92 -3.17
C ASP A 57 -13.02 -25.60 -3.70
N LEU A 58 -12.20 -26.06 -2.76
CA LEU A 58 -11.01 -26.87 -2.98
C LEU A 58 -11.32 -28.36 -2.91
N GLY A 59 -12.52 -28.77 -2.51
CA GLY A 59 -12.92 -30.16 -2.37
C GLY A 59 -12.31 -30.85 -1.16
N THR A 60 -12.11 -32.16 -1.27
CA THR A 60 -11.54 -32.99 -0.18
C THR A 60 -10.05 -33.18 -0.37
N LEU A 61 -9.26 -32.96 0.68
CA LEU A 61 -7.81 -33.13 0.67
C LEU A 61 -7.32 -33.80 1.96
N SER A 62 -6.27 -34.60 1.86
CA SER A 62 -5.54 -35.15 2.99
C SER A 62 -4.74 -34.05 3.71
N VAL A 63 -4.35 -34.29 4.97
CA VAL A 63 -3.50 -33.36 5.74
C VAL A 63 -2.13 -33.14 5.07
N SER A 64 -1.63 -34.12 4.31
CA SER A 64 -0.35 -34.03 3.61
C SER A 64 -0.40 -33.30 2.28
N GLU A 65 -1.59 -33.09 1.71
CA GLU A 65 -1.75 -32.41 0.43
C GLU A 65 -1.65 -30.89 0.56
N GLU A 66 -1.38 -30.25 -0.57
CA GLU A 66 -1.57 -28.83 -0.82
C GLU A 66 -2.46 -28.69 -2.04
N ARG A 67 -3.31 -27.66 -2.06
CA ARG A 67 -4.16 -27.38 -3.21
C ARG A 67 -4.22 -25.89 -3.48
N ALA A 68 -4.15 -25.55 -4.77
CA ALA A 68 -4.32 -24.19 -5.26
C ALA A 68 -5.56 -24.12 -6.16
N LYS A 69 -6.25 -22.98 -6.11
CA LYS A 69 -7.26 -22.61 -7.10
C LYS A 69 -6.93 -21.22 -7.63
N GLU A 70 -6.98 -21.09 -8.94
CA GLU A 70 -6.73 -19.83 -9.62
C GLU A 70 -8.05 -19.17 -9.99
N ILE A 71 -8.14 -17.87 -9.78
CA ILE A 71 -9.23 -17.02 -10.26
C ILE A 71 -8.70 -15.75 -10.88
N LYS A 72 -9.47 -15.20 -11.82
CA LYS A 72 -9.10 -13.96 -12.50
C LYS A 72 -9.60 -12.72 -11.76
N LEU A 73 -8.72 -11.75 -11.60
CA LEU A 73 -9.03 -10.37 -11.21
C LEU A 73 -8.83 -9.49 -12.44
N THR A 74 -9.81 -8.68 -12.81
CA THR A 74 -9.73 -7.80 -13.98
C THR A 74 -10.09 -6.38 -13.61
N ASN A 75 -9.31 -5.41 -14.10
CA ASN A 75 -9.73 -4.02 -14.05
C ASN A 75 -10.71 -3.75 -15.20
N SER A 76 -12.01 -3.74 -14.90
CA SER A 76 -13.07 -3.45 -15.88
C SER A 76 -13.29 -1.95 -16.07
N GLY A 77 -12.70 -1.12 -15.20
CA GLY A 77 -12.82 0.33 -15.19
C GLY A 77 -12.05 1.05 -16.29
N THR A 78 -11.98 2.37 -16.15
CA THR A 78 -11.31 3.29 -17.09
C THR A 78 -10.09 3.96 -16.48
N GLY A 79 -9.83 3.75 -15.18
CA GLY A 79 -8.62 4.20 -14.49
C GLY A 79 -7.81 3.04 -13.90
N PRO A 80 -6.60 3.33 -13.40
CA PRO A 80 -5.72 2.31 -12.81
C PRO A 80 -6.29 1.77 -11.50
N LEU A 81 -6.42 0.44 -11.42
CA LEU A 81 -6.85 -0.28 -10.23
C LEU A 81 -5.62 -0.72 -9.42
N GLN A 82 -5.47 -0.21 -8.21
CA GLN A 82 -4.43 -0.62 -7.28
C GLN A 82 -4.90 -1.77 -6.40
N ILE A 83 -4.03 -2.75 -6.18
CA ILE A 83 -4.22 -3.86 -5.24
C ILE A 83 -3.14 -3.76 -4.18
N SER A 84 -3.53 -3.84 -2.91
CA SER A 84 -2.62 -3.70 -1.77
C SER A 84 -3.10 -4.49 -0.56
N LYS A 85 -2.27 -4.56 0.49
CA LYS A 85 -2.62 -5.17 1.79
C LYS A 85 -3.15 -6.61 1.67
N VAL A 86 -2.56 -7.38 0.76
CA VAL A 86 -2.88 -8.79 0.58
C VAL A 86 -2.43 -9.56 1.82
N ASN A 87 -3.36 -10.25 2.47
CA ASN A 87 -3.11 -11.07 3.65
C ASN A 87 -4.11 -12.23 3.72
N THR A 88 -3.88 -13.17 4.63
CA THR A 88 -4.76 -14.32 4.85
C THR A 88 -5.17 -14.47 6.32
N SER A 89 -6.24 -15.23 6.57
CA SER A 89 -6.75 -15.46 7.94
C SER A 89 -6.01 -16.55 8.72
N CYS A 90 -5.18 -17.38 8.06
CA CYS A 90 -4.46 -18.49 8.67
C CYS A 90 -3.07 -18.66 8.06
N MET A 91 -2.11 -19.08 8.88
CA MET A 91 -0.74 -19.41 8.43
C MET A 91 -0.70 -20.55 7.40
N CYS A 92 -1.79 -21.31 7.32
CA CYS A 92 -2.03 -22.40 6.40
C CYS A 92 -2.65 -21.96 5.06
N THR A 93 -2.92 -20.68 4.86
CA THR A 93 -3.55 -20.13 3.65
C THR A 93 -2.65 -19.07 3.05
N PHE A 94 -2.49 -19.10 1.73
CA PHE A 94 -1.60 -18.21 1.00
C PHE A 94 -2.28 -17.62 -0.23
N ALA A 95 -1.82 -16.44 -0.61
CA ALA A 95 -2.24 -15.76 -1.83
C ALA A 95 -1.02 -15.39 -2.66
N GLN A 96 -1.08 -15.59 -3.98
CA GLN A 96 -0.07 -15.09 -4.90
C GLN A 96 -0.76 -14.47 -6.11
N LEU A 97 -0.34 -13.28 -6.53
CA LEU A 97 -0.81 -12.66 -7.77
C LEU A 97 0.21 -12.91 -8.88
N VAL A 98 -0.30 -13.19 -10.08
CA VAL A 98 0.49 -13.24 -11.31
C VAL A 98 -0.04 -12.17 -12.25
N ILE A 99 0.82 -11.21 -12.64
CA ILE A 99 0.49 -10.08 -13.49
C ILE A 99 1.50 -10.05 -14.63
N ASP A 100 1.04 -10.15 -15.87
CA ASP A 100 1.89 -10.25 -17.08
C ASP A 100 3.01 -11.30 -16.94
N GLY A 101 2.70 -12.45 -16.35
CA GLY A 101 3.65 -13.54 -16.11
C GLY A 101 4.65 -13.30 -14.98
N LYS A 102 4.57 -12.16 -14.26
CA LYS A 102 5.40 -11.89 -13.09
C LYS A 102 4.64 -12.24 -11.81
N GLU A 103 5.29 -13.02 -10.96
CA GLU A 103 4.75 -13.42 -9.68
C GLU A 103 5.00 -12.35 -8.61
N SER A 104 4.00 -12.13 -7.76
CA SER A 104 4.15 -11.43 -6.49
C SER A 104 4.89 -12.32 -5.47
N PRO A 105 5.26 -11.77 -4.30
CA PRO A 105 5.50 -12.61 -3.14
C PRO A 105 4.30 -13.50 -2.83
N GLU A 106 4.55 -14.58 -2.10
CA GLU A 106 3.50 -15.44 -1.58
C GLU A 106 3.02 -14.88 -0.23
N PHE A 107 1.87 -14.23 -0.23
CA PHE A 107 1.32 -13.56 0.95
C PHE A 107 0.70 -14.56 1.93
N ASN A 108 0.84 -14.29 3.23
CA ASN A 108 0.33 -15.11 4.33
C ASN A 108 -0.47 -14.22 5.32
N MET A 109 -0.68 -14.66 6.56
CA MET A 109 -1.12 -13.79 7.64
C MET A 109 -0.10 -12.66 7.83
N THR A 110 -0.58 -11.47 8.15
CA THR A 110 0.25 -10.27 8.34
C THR A 110 1.44 -10.50 9.29
N MET A 111 1.26 -11.29 10.35
CA MET A 111 2.33 -11.59 11.33
C MET A 111 3.44 -12.53 10.81
N HIS A 112 3.20 -13.20 9.69
CA HIS A 112 4.13 -14.13 9.03
C HIS A 112 4.74 -13.53 7.75
N MET A 113 4.59 -12.22 7.56
CA MET A 113 5.08 -11.51 6.39
C MET A 113 6.16 -10.50 6.77
N SER A 114 7.12 -10.30 5.87
CA SER A 114 8.11 -9.23 5.92
C SER A 114 7.46 -7.86 5.67
N ALA A 115 8.17 -6.79 6.04
CA ALA A 115 7.72 -5.42 5.78
C ALA A 115 7.52 -5.14 4.28
N GLN A 116 8.33 -5.75 3.43
CA GLN A 116 8.25 -5.62 1.97
C GLN A 116 6.96 -6.23 1.44
N GLU A 117 6.57 -7.39 1.93
CA GLU A 117 5.34 -8.07 1.52
C GLU A 117 4.10 -7.32 2.04
N ILE A 118 4.12 -6.82 3.29
CA ILE A 118 3.02 -6.05 3.90
C ILE A 118 2.76 -4.72 3.17
N ASN A 119 3.81 -4.14 2.59
CA ASN A 119 3.73 -2.87 1.85
C ASN A 119 3.74 -3.08 0.34
N TRP A 120 3.59 -4.31 -0.13
CA TRP A 120 3.46 -4.60 -1.55
C TRP A 120 2.19 -3.95 -2.11
N VAL A 121 2.35 -3.32 -3.27
CA VAL A 121 1.28 -2.72 -4.05
C VAL A 121 1.54 -3.05 -5.51
N SER A 122 0.48 -3.38 -6.25
CA SER A 122 0.54 -3.46 -7.71
C SER A 122 -0.64 -2.73 -8.34
N THR A 123 -0.52 -2.43 -9.63
CA THR A 123 -1.52 -1.70 -10.40
C THR A 123 -1.89 -2.50 -11.63
N LEU A 124 -3.19 -2.70 -11.84
CA LEU A 124 -3.77 -3.19 -13.08
C LEU A 124 -4.24 -2.00 -13.91
N GLN A 125 -3.68 -1.86 -15.10
CA GLN A 125 -4.17 -0.88 -16.08
C GLN A 125 -5.59 -1.25 -16.54
N PRO A 126 -6.36 -0.30 -17.11
CA PRO A 126 -7.68 -0.61 -17.67
C PRO A 126 -7.62 -1.84 -18.59
N LYS A 127 -8.56 -2.77 -18.39
CA LYS A 127 -8.69 -4.06 -19.09
C LYS A 127 -7.58 -5.08 -18.82
N GLN A 128 -6.56 -4.75 -18.03
CA GLN A 128 -5.54 -5.70 -17.58
C GLN A 128 -6.14 -6.66 -16.55
N SER A 129 -5.55 -7.85 -16.48
CA SER A 129 -5.94 -8.88 -15.52
C SER A 129 -4.74 -9.41 -14.72
N ALA A 130 -5.03 -9.88 -13.52
CA ALA A 130 -4.16 -10.70 -12.70
C ALA A 130 -4.80 -12.08 -12.50
N THR A 131 -3.96 -13.10 -12.32
CA THR A 131 -4.40 -14.37 -11.73
C THR A 131 -4.12 -14.33 -10.23
N LEU A 132 -5.14 -14.55 -9.41
CA LEU A 132 -4.99 -14.80 -7.98
C LEU A 132 -4.94 -16.31 -7.74
N ARG A 133 -3.79 -16.81 -7.30
CA ARG A 133 -3.61 -18.17 -6.78
C ARG A 133 -3.96 -18.19 -5.30
N ALA A 134 -5.06 -18.86 -4.98
CA ALA A 134 -5.49 -19.12 -3.61
C ALA A 134 -5.03 -20.51 -3.19
N ILE A 135 -4.11 -20.58 -2.23
CA ILE A 135 -3.38 -21.80 -1.88
C ILE A 135 -3.70 -22.20 -0.44
N TYR A 136 -3.97 -23.49 -0.22
CA TYR A 136 -4.22 -24.05 1.10
C TYR A 136 -3.28 -25.21 1.41
N ARG A 137 -2.60 -25.11 2.57
CA ARG A 137 -1.61 -26.07 3.08
C ARG A 137 -2.00 -26.60 4.47
N PRO A 138 -2.89 -27.61 4.57
CA PRO A 138 -3.30 -28.22 5.83
C PRO A 138 -2.15 -28.64 6.74
N LYS A 139 -1.03 -29.13 6.18
CA LYS A 139 0.13 -29.60 6.94
C LYS A 139 0.68 -28.56 7.93
N LEU A 140 0.56 -27.26 7.63
CA LEU A 140 1.05 -26.17 8.47
C LEU A 140 0.15 -25.92 9.69
N MET A 141 -1.14 -26.21 9.58
CA MET A 141 -2.09 -26.18 10.69
C MET A 141 -3.11 -27.31 10.49
N PRO A 142 -2.77 -28.54 10.93
CA PRO A 142 -3.62 -29.70 10.70
C PRO A 142 -4.96 -29.57 11.44
N VAL A 143 -6.02 -29.28 10.70
CA VAL A 143 -7.40 -29.27 11.19
C VAL A 143 -8.20 -30.21 10.30
N LYS A 144 -8.86 -31.20 10.88
CA LYS A 144 -9.70 -32.17 10.15
C LYS A 144 -11.14 -31.68 10.06
N GLY A 145 -11.87 -32.16 9.06
CA GLY A 145 -13.25 -31.79 8.81
C GLY A 145 -13.37 -30.58 7.89
N ARG A 146 -14.52 -29.89 7.96
CA ARG A 146 -14.79 -28.71 7.13
C ARG A 146 -13.93 -27.55 7.60
N VAL A 147 -13.27 -26.89 6.66
CA VAL A 147 -12.47 -25.69 6.90
C VAL A 147 -12.94 -24.56 5.99
N ASP A 148 -12.93 -23.35 6.53
CA ASP A 148 -13.21 -22.11 5.82
C ASP A 148 -12.09 -21.11 6.15
N ARG A 149 -11.41 -20.61 5.11
CA ARG A 149 -10.26 -19.70 5.21
C ARG A 149 -10.47 -18.50 4.31
N GLU A 150 -9.77 -17.42 4.57
CA GLU A 150 -9.98 -16.15 3.88
C GLU A 150 -8.65 -15.63 3.35
N ILE A 151 -8.67 -15.15 2.11
CA ILE A 151 -7.70 -14.20 1.55
C ILE A 151 -8.39 -12.85 1.52
N GLN A 152 -7.68 -11.80 1.95
CA GLN A 152 -8.16 -10.43 1.94
C GLN A 152 -7.15 -9.53 1.24
N PHE A 153 -7.65 -8.54 0.51
CA PHE A 153 -6.84 -7.44 -0.02
C PHE A 153 -7.68 -6.17 -0.17
N ASN A 154 -7.01 -5.04 -0.29
CA ASN A 154 -7.64 -3.74 -0.52
C ASN A 154 -7.49 -3.32 -1.98
N THR A 155 -8.45 -2.54 -2.45
CA THR A 155 -8.35 -1.84 -3.73
C THR A 155 -8.73 -0.37 -3.62
N ASN A 156 -8.40 0.41 -4.65
CA ASN A 156 -8.89 1.77 -4.81
C ASN A 156 -10.23 1.85 -5.60
N ASP A 157 -10.89 0.73 -5.89
CA ASP A 157 -12.26 0.72 -6.41
C ASP A 157 -13.21 1.26 -5.32
N PRO A 158 -13.94 2.36 -5.56
CA PRO A 158 -14.84 2.96 -4.56
C PRO A 158 -15.99 2.04 -4.15
N THR A 159 -16.34 1.06 -4.98
CA THR A 159 -17.39 0.06 -4.71
C THR A 159 -16.85 -1.22 -4.07
N HIS A 160 -15.55 -1.49 -4.21
CA HIS A 160 -14.88 -2.68 -3.63
C HIS A 160 -13.56 -2.30 -2.91
N PRO A 161 -13.58 -1.40 -1.91
CA PRO A 161 -12.37 -0.93 -1.25
C PRO A 161 -11.63 -2.04 -0.50
N GLN A 162 -12.35 -3.07 -0.07
CA GLN A 162 -11.82 -4.28 0.55
C GLN A 162 -12.51 -5.50 -0.06
N VAL A 163 -11.73 -6.51 -0.39
CA VAL A 163 -12.17 -7.73 -1.05
C VAL A 163 -11.78 -8.92 -0.20
N LYS A 164 -12.68 -9.92 -0.15
CA LYS A 164 -12.49 -11.18 0.54
C LYS A 164 -12.76 -12.34 -0.40
N VAL A 165 -11.90 -13.34 -0.36
CA VAL A 165 -12.03 -14.60 -1.11
C VAL A 165 -11.95 -15.74 -0.10
N TYR A 166 -12.98 -16.57 -0.06
CA TYR A 166 -13.15 -17.69 0.84
C TYR A 166 -12.64 -18.98 0.20
N LEU A 167 -11.88 -19.76 0.95
CA LEU A 167 -11.40 -21.09 0.57
C LEU A 167 -12.09 -22.12 1.47
N LYS A 168 -12.86 -23.00 0.85
CA LYS A 168 -13.62 -24.05 1.52
C LYS A 168 -13.04 -25.41 1.15
N ALA A 169 -12.87 -26.27 2.16
CA ALA A 169 -12.32 -27.59 1.96
C ALA A 169 -12.84 -28.59 3.01
N ILE A 170 -12.70 -29.88 2.71
CA ILE A 170 -12.83 -30.96 3.69
C ILE A 170 -11.46 -31.61 3.86
N VAL A 171 -10.90 -31.52 5.06
CA VAL A 171 -9.61 -32.12 5.37
C VAL A 171 -9.81 -33.48 6.03
N GLN A 172 -9.16 -34.50 5.49
CA GLN A 172 -9.16 -35.86 6.02
C GLN A 172 -7.73 -36.40 6.19
N ASN A 173 -7.59 -37.62 6.70
CA ASN A 173 -6.28 -38.26 6.82
C ASN A 173 -5.65 -38.54 5.46
#